data_AF-A0A3S4W2A5-F1
#
_entry.id   AF-A0A3S4W2A5-F1
#
_cell.length_a   1.000
_cell.length_b   1.000
_cell.length_c   1.000
_cell.angle_alpha   90.00
_cell.angle_beta   90.00
_cell.angle_gamma   90.00
#
_symmetry.space_group_name_H-M   'P 1'
#
loop_
_entity.id
_entity.type
_entity.pdbx_description
1 polymer ?
#
loop_
_entity_poly.entity_id
_entity_poly.type
_entity_poly.pdbx_seq_one_letter_code
_entity_poly.pdbx_strand_id
1 'polypeptide(L)' 'MKLYAYDHCPFCVRARMIFGLKNLPFELVILANDDETTPIGLVGKKSYRF' A
#
# COMPACT_ATOMS: atom_id res chain seq x y z
N MET A 1 -2.30 -5.50 -11.24
CA MET A 1 -2.94 -4.68 -10.19
C MET A 1 -1.85 -3.96 -9.41
N LYS A 2 -2.02 -2.66 -9.10
CA LYS A 2 -1.05 -1.87 -8.32
C LYS A 2 -1.40 -1.89 -6.84
N LEU A 3 -0.43 -2.23 -5.99
CA LEU A 3 -0.54 -2.20 -4.54
C LEU A 3 0.31 -1.05 -4.00
N TYR A 4 -0.35 0.02 -3.56
CA TYR A 4 0.29 1.15 -2.91
C TYR A 4 0.49 0.84 -1.42
N ALA A 5 1.72 0.96 -0.93
CA ALA A 5 2.07 0.57 0.42
C ALA A 5 3.17 1.45 1.01
N TYR A 6 3.14 1.63 2.33
CA TYR A 6 4.24 2.23 3.08
C TYR A 6 5.16 1.13 3.61
N ASP A 7 6.46 1.40 3.64
CA ASP A 7 7.48 0.40 3.98
C ASP A 7 7.42 -0.03 5.46
N HIS A 8 7.16 0.91 6.36
CA HIS A 8 7.08 0.66 7.81
C HIS A 8 5.69 0.22 8.29
N CYS A 9 4.70 0.09 7.41
CA CYS A 9 3.32 -0.17 7.82
C CYS A 9 3.02 -1.67 7.94
N PRO A 10 2.74 -2.18 9.16
CA PRO A 10 2.45 -3.62 9.35
C PRO A 10 1.14 -4.06 8.69
N PHE A 11 0.19 -3.14 8.46
CA PHE A 11 -1.03 -3.43 7.70
C PHE A 11 -0.73 -3.64 6.20
N CYS A 12 0.17 -2.85 5.62
CA CYS A 12 0.60 -3.02 4.24
C CYS A 12 1.32 -4.35 4.01
N VAL A 13 2.11 -4.81 5.00
CA VAL A 13 2.75 -6.13 4.95
C VAL A 13 1.71 -7.24 4.88
N ARG A 14 0.68 -7.21 5.72
CA ARG A 14 -0.43 -8.19 5.68
C ARG A 14 -1.13 -8.24 4.33
N ALA A 15 -1.36 -7.08 3.70
CA ALA A 15 -1.95 -7.01 2.36
C ALA A 15 -1.05 -7.67 1.29
N ARG A 16 0.27 -7.48 1.37
CA ARG A 16 1.25 -8.11 0.47
C ARG A 16 1.29 -9.65 0.61
N MET A 17 1.11 -10.17 1.82
CA MET A 17 1.21 -11.62 2.08
C MET A 17 0.22 -12.45 1.24
N ILE A 18 -1.02 -11.98 1.08
CA ILE A 18 -2.04 -12.72 0.30
C ILE A 18 -1.64 -12.87 -1.17
N PHE A 19 -0.97 -11.87 -1.75
CA PHE A 19 -0.51 -11.97 -3.13
C PHE A 19 0.59 -13.01 -3.30
N GLY A 20 1.53 -13.08 -2.35
CA GLY A 20 2.56 -14.12 -2.32
C GLY A 20 1.96 -15.51 -2.09
N LEU A 21 1.02 -15.66 -1.17
CA LEU A 21 0.37 -16.95 -0.87
C LEU A 21 -0.48 -17.47 -2.04
N LYS A 22 -1.10 -16.58 -2.81
CA LYS A 22 -1.91 -16.95 -3.98
C LYS A 22 -1.15 -16.91 -5.30
N ASN A 23 0.15 -16.62 -5.29
CA ASN A 23 0.98 -16.40 -6.49
C ASN A 23 0.31 -15.47 -7.52
N LEU A 24 -0.32 -14.39 -7.04
CA LEU A 24 -0.99 -13.43 -7.90
C LEU A 24 -0.01 -12.33 -8.34
N PRO A 25 0.06 -12.00 -9.64
CA PRO A 25 0.92 -10.93 -10.10
C PRO A 25 0.39 -9.56 -9.65
N PHE A 26 1.24 -8.78 -8.99
CA PHE A 26 0.93 -7.41 -8.60
C PHE A 26 2.17 -6.53 -8.72
N GLU A 27 1.95 -5.25 -8.94
CA GLU A 27 2.99 -4.22 -8.97
C GLU A 27 3.00 -3.53 -7.61
N LEU A 28 4.17 -3.53 -6.96
CA LEU A 28 4.32 -2.90 -5.66
C LEU A 28 4.82 -1.46 -5.82
N VAL A 29 4.03 -0.50 -5.35
CA VAL A 29 4.41 0.92 -5.33
C VAL A 29 4.63 1.34 -3.88
N ILE A 30 5.87 1.64 -3.54
CA ILE A 30 6.21 2.16 -2.20
C ILE A 30 5.98 3.67 -2.20
N LEU A 31 5.08 4.12 -1.33
CA LEU A 31 4.82 5.54 -1.14
C LEU A 31 5.75 6.11 -0.06
N ALA A 32 6.25 7.32 -0.31
CA ALA A 32 6.93 8.11 0.70
C ALA A 32 5.93 8.54 1.77
N ASN A 33 6.35 8.58 3.03
CA ASN A 33 5.48 8.98 4.13
C ASN A 33 4.93 10.39 3.97
N ASP A 34 5.71 11.28 3.37
CA ASP A 34 5.37 12.69 3.20
C ASP A 34 4.47 12.92 1.97
N ASP A 35 4.27 11.88 1.14
CA ASP A 35 3.36 11.96 0.00
C ASP A 35 1.90 11.80 0.47
N GLU A 36 1.26 12.94 0.67
CA GLU A 36 -0.17 13.01 0.99
C GLU A 36 -1.03 13.07 -0.27
N THR A 37 -0.45 13.54 -1.37
CA THR A 37 -1.17 13.83 -2.61
C THR A 37 -1.64 12.55 -3.29
N THR A 38 -0.77 11.54 -3.38
CA THR A 38 -1.09 10.25 -4.01
C THR A 38 -2.22 9.51 -3.29
N PRO A 39 -2.20 9.30 -1.95
CA PRO A 39 -3.30 8.62 -1.28
C PRO A 39 -4.61 9.42 -1.30
N ILE A 40 -4.57 10.75 -1.27
CA ILE A 40 -5.78 11.58 -1.42
C ILE A 40 -6.35 11.43 -2.84
N GLY A 41 -5.51 11.42 -3.88
CA GLY A 41 -5.97 11.22 -5.26
C GLY A 41 -6.55 9.82 -5.52
N LEU A 42 -6.07 8.79 -4.81
CA LEU A 42 -6.52 7.41 -4.97
C LEU A 42 -7.79 7.09 -4.19
N VAL A 43 -7.88 7.54 -2.93
CA VAL A 43 -8.93 7.10 -1.98
C VAL A 43 -9.62 8.25 -1.25
N GLY A 44 -9.32 9.51 -1.60
CA GLY A 44 -9.92 10.71 -1.03
C GLY A 44 -9.43 11.07 0.37
N LYS A 45 -8.56 10.26 0.97
CA LYS A 45 -7.99 10.51 2.31
C LYS A 45 -6.68 9.77 2.53
N LYS A 46 -5.77 10.38 3.29
CA LYS A 46 -4.60 9.70 3.85
C LYS A 46 -5.05 8.89 5.07
N SER A 47 -4.81 7.58 5.04
CA SER A 47 -5.20 6.67 6.14
C SER A 47 -3.96 6.10 6.81
N TYR A 48 -3.56 6.66 7.94
CA TYR A 48 -2.70 5.99 8.90
C TYR A 48 -3.59 5.26 9.89
N ARG A 49 -3.59 3.92 9.83
CA ARG A 49 -4.08 3.11 10.94
C ARG A 49 -2.82 2.72 11.71
N PHE A 50 -2.53 3.44 12.80
CA PHE A 50 -1.59 2.96 13.82
C PHE A 50 -2.22 1.76 14.53
#